data_AF-A0A964Z6I9-F1
#
_entry.id   AF-A0A964Z6I9-F1
#
_cell.length_a   1.000
_cell.length_b   1.000
_cell.length_c   1.000
_cell.angle_alpha   90.00
_cell.angle_beta   90.00
_cell.angle_gamma   90.00
#
_symmetry.space_group_name_H-M   'P 1'
#
loop_
_entity.id
_entity.type
_entity.pdbx_description
1 polymer ?
#
loop_
_entity_poly.entity_id
_entity_poly.type
_entity_poly.pdbx_seq_one_letter_code
_entity_poly.pdbx_strand_id
1 'polypeptide(L)'
;MEAGRALGLAIVTRRFPEGTKTAQDAATAIGVSVGQIVKSLVFAVDGEIVMAYVSGANQLDEKKLAAAAGGTKCSRVDADAV
;
A
#
# COMPACT_ATOMS: atom_id res chain seq x y z
N MET A 1 8.22 -5.65 12.39
CA MET A 1 9.64 -5.48 12.80
C MET A 1 10.49 -6.69 12.47
N GLU A 2 10.01 -7.90 12.77
CA GLU A 2 10.72 -9.15 12.46
C GLU A 2 11.00 -9.33 10.96
N ALA A 3 10.00 -9.12 10.09
CA ALA A 3 10.18 -9.19 8.63
C ALA A 3 11.28 -8.25 8.11
N GLY A 4 11.34 -7.01 8.60
CA GLY A 4 12.42 -6.08 8.25
C GLY A 4 13.79 -6.54 8.75
N ARG A 5 13.86 -7.05 9.98
CA ARG A 5 15.10 -7.59 10.56
C ARG A 5 15.64 -8.80 9.79
N ALA A 6 14.77 -9.70 9.34
CA ALA A 6 15.15 -10.84 8.51
C ALA A 6 15.80 -10.41 7.18
N LEU A 7 15.46 -9.22 6.69
CA LEU A 7 16.06 -8.60 5.50
C LEU A 7 17.24 -7.66 5.81
N GLY A 8 17.69 -7.58 7.07
CA GLY A 8 18.76 -6.67 7.49
C GLY A 8 18.37 -5.19 7.53
N LEU A 9 17.07 -4.87 7.50
CA LEU A 9 16.56 -3.50 7.51
C LEU A 9 16.32 -2.99 8.94
N ALA A 10 16.87 -1.82 9.25
CA ALA A 10 16.56 -1.08 10.47
C ALA A 10 15.27 -0.26 10.29
N ILE A 11 14.13 -0.81 10.71
CA ILE A 11 12.83 -0.14 10.68
C ILE A 11 12.52 0.45 12.07
N VAL A 12 11.86 1.61 12.14
CA VAL A 12 11.36 2.16 13.41
C VAL A 12 9.88 2.46 13.27
N THR A 13 9.03 1.75 14.00
CA THR A 13 7.59 1.98 14.02
C THR A 13 7.23 3.05 15.04
N ARG A 14 6.35 3.98 14.68
CA ARG A 14 5.80 5.00 15.58
C ARG A 14 4.28 4.89 15.62
N ARG A 15 3.68 5.22 16.76
CA ARG A 15 2.22 5.26 16.94
C ARG A 15 1.80 6.70 17.18
N PHE A 16 0.79 7.15 16.44
CA PHE A 16 0.27 8.51 16.51
C PHE A 16 -1.11 8.50 17.16
N PRO A 17 -1.37 9.35 18.17
CA PRO A 17 -2.63 9.37 18.88
C PRO A 17 -3.79 9.90 18.04
N GLU A 18 -3.55 10.77 17.05
CA GLU A 18 -4.60 11.28 16.16
C GLU A 18 -5.10 10.21 15.17
N GLY A 19 -4.37 9.09 15.03
CA GLY A 19 -4.65 8.02 14.08
C GLY A 19 -4.08 8.31 12.68
N THR A 20 -3.82 7.24 11.92
CA THR A 20 -3.21 7.30 10.59
C THR A 20 -4.01 6.45 9.58
N LYS A 21 -5.34 6.56 9.63
CA LYS A 21 -6.25 5.70 8.84
C LYS A 21 -6.19 6.04 7.35
N THR A 22 -5.97 7.31 7.00
CA THR A 22 -5.75 7.74 5.63
C THR A 22 -4.29 8.15 5.41
N ALA A 23 -3.86 8.17 4.14
CA ALA A 23 -2.55 8.69 3.78
C ALA A 23 -2.40 10.18 4.17
N GLN A 24 -3.50 10.94 4.13
CA GLN A 24 -3.49 12.34 4.53
C GLN A 24 -3.29 12.49 6.05
N ASP A 25 -3.96 11.67 6.86
CA ASP A 25 -3.77 11.68 8.33
C ASP A 25 -2.33 11.33 8.69
N ALA A 26 -1.79 10.28 8.05
CA ALA A 26 -0.40 9.86 8.24
C ALA A 26 0.60 10.97 7.88
N ALA A 27 0.38 11.65 6.75
CA ALA A 27 1.23 12.75 6.30
C ALA A 27 1.22 13.92 7.27
N THR A 28 0.03 14.31 7.74
CA THR A 28 -0.16 15.35 8.75
C THR A 28 0.55 14.99 10.06
N ALA A 29 0.41 13.75 10.53
CA ALA A 29 0.98 13.30 11.80
C ALA A 29 2.52 13.32 11.84
N ILE A 30 3.18 13.19 10.67
CA ILE A 30 4.65 13.20 10.57
C ILE A 30 5.23 14.44 9.88
N GLY A 31 4.39 15.39 9.47
CA GLY A 31 4.81 16.66 8.88
C GLY A 31 5.44 16.53 7.49
N VAL A 32 4.92 15.62 6.65
CA VAL A 32 5.41 15.40 5.28
C VAL A 32 4.33 15.64 4.24
N SER A 33 4.71 15.69 2.97
CA SER A 33 3.73 15.71 1.88
C SER A 33 3.07 14.33 1.73
N VAL A 34 1.79 14.30 1.34
CA VAL A 34 1.03 13.04 1.17
C VAL A 34 1.67 12.10 0.15
N GLY A 35 2.42 12.64 -0.81
CA GLY A 35 3.16 11.87 -1.81
C GLY A 35 4.26 10.96 -1.22
N GLN A 36 4.75 11.28 -0.02
CA GLN A 36 5.76 10.52 0.70
C GLN A 36 5.17 9.37 1.54
N ILE A 37 3.84 9.27 1.63
CA ILE A 37 3.17 8.13 2.25
C ILE A 37 2.92 7.06 1.18
N VAL A 38 3.15 5.80 1.52
CA VAL A 38 2.85 4.65 0.64
C VAL A 38 1.63 3.92 1.17
N LYS A 39 0.69 3.62 0.27
CA LYS A 39 -0.45 2.71 0.48
C LYS A 39 -0.08 1.35 -0.08
N SER A 40 -0.26 0.30 0.71
CA SER A 40 -0.21 -1.08 0.24
C SER A 40 -1.63 -1.53 -0.05
N LEU A 41 -1.94 -1.85 -1.30
CA LEU A 41 -3.28 -2.26 -1.72
C LEU A 41 -3.23 -3.67 -2.31
N VAL A 42 -4.19 -4.52 -1.96
CA VAL A 42 -4.28 -5.90 -2.43
C VAL A 42 -5.36 -6.02 -3.51
N PHE A 43 -5.01 -6.66 -4.62
CA PHE A 43 -5.87 -6.90 -5.77
C PHE A 43 -5.71 -8.34 -6.26
N ALA A 44 -6.66 -8.80 -7.08
CA ALA A 44 -6.54 -10.02 -7.84
C ALA A 44 -6.36 -9.65 -9.31
N VAL A 45 -5.34 -10.19 -9.96
CA VAL A 45 -5.12 -10.07 -11.41
C VAL A 45 -5.25 -11.46 -12.01
N ASP A 46 -6.25 -11.65 -12.87
CA ASP A 46 -6.57 -12.95 -13.49
C ASP A 46 -6.67 -14.12 -12.49
N GLY A 47 -7.10 -13.83 -11.26
CA GLY A 47 -7.26 -14.80 -10.17
C GLY A 47 -6.07 -14.88 -9.20
N GLU A 48 -4.93 -14.30 -9.54
CA GLU A 48 -3.73 -14.29 -8.69
C GLU A 48 -3.68 -13.06 -7.79
N ILE A 49 -3.30 -13.24 -6.52
CA ILE A 49 -3.20 -12.14 -5.55
C ILE A 49 -1.94 -11.32 -5.82
N VAL A 50 -2.12 -10.02 -5.97
CA VAL A 50 -1.04 -9.04 -6.17
C VAL A 50 -1.14 -7.91 -5.15
N MET A 51 0.02 -7.38 -4.75
CA MET A 51 0.11 -6.20 -3.88
C MET A 51 0.72 -5.04 -4.64
N ALA A 52 0.04 -3.90 -4.63
CA ALA A 52 0.51 -2.66 -5.23
C ALA A 52 0.94 -1.66 -4.14
N TYR A 53 2.15 -1.12 -4.27
CA TYR A 53 2.63 0.01 -3.49
C TYR A 53 2.35 1.31 -4.25
N VAL A 54 1.51 2.17 -3.68
CA VAL A 54 1.01 3.38 -4.34
C VAL A 54 1.27 4.60 -3.47
N SER A 55 1.84 5.66 -4.03
CA SER A 55 1.95 6.95 -3.34
C SER A 55 0.59 7.43 -2.83
N GLY A 56 0.56 8.06 -1.66
CA GLY A 56 -0.64 8.64 -1.06
C GLY A 56 -1.30 9.67 -1.97
N ALA A 57 -0.51 10.38 -2.78
CA ALA A 57 -0.99 11.35 -3.76
C ALA A 57 -1.66 10.72 -5.00
N ASN A 58 -1.43 9.42 -5.24
CA ASN A 58 -1.88 8.75 -6.46
C ASN A 58 -3.10 7.86 -6.20
N GLN A 59 -3.93 7.71 -7.24
CA GLN A 59 -4.92 6.65 -7.30
C GLN A 59 -4.37 5.51 -8.16
N LEU A 60 -4.67 4.27 -7.76
CA LEU A 60 -4.28 3.11 -8.54
C LEU A 60 -5.12 3.05 -9.82
N ASP A 61 -4.46 2.79 -10.94
CA ASP A 61 -5.10 2.44 -12.21
C ASP A 61 -5.06 0.91 -12.37
N GLU A 62 -6.23 0.29 -12.32
CA GLU A 62 -6.39 -1.17 -12.37
C GLU A 62 -5.92 -1.77 -13.70
N LYS A 63 -6.02 -1.04 -14.81
CA LYS A 63 -5.53 -1.52 -16.12
C LYS A 63 -4.01 -1.52 -16.15
N LYS A 64 -3.39 -0.47 -15.61
CA LYS A 64 -1.92 -0.42 -15.47
C LYS A 64 -1.42 -1.48 -14.51
N LEU A 65 -2.14 -1.75 -13.41
CA LEU A 65 -1.78 -2.84 -12.49
C LEU A 65 -1.87 -4.20 -13.18
N ALA A 66 -2.97 -4.50 -13.88
CA ALA A 66 -3.12 -5.75 -14.62
C ALA A 66 -1.96 -5.95 -15.60
N ALA A 67 -1.67 -4.93 -16.42
CA ALA A 67 -0.57 -4.99 -17.39
C ALA A 67 0.80 -5.17 -16.71
N ALA A 68 1.07 -4.46 -15.61
CA ALA A 68 2.33 -4.57 -14.87
C ALA A 68 2.50 -5.95 -14.19
N ALA A 69 1.40 -6.58 -13.79
CA ALA A 69 1.37 -7.93 -13.24
C ALA A 69 1.37 -9.03 -14.33
N GLY A 70 1.39 -8.66 -15.63
CA GLY A 70 1.39 -9.61 -16.74
C GLY A 70 0.02 -10.20 -17.08
N GLY A 71 -1.06 -9.65 -16.53
CA GLY A 71 -2.43 -10.08 -16.77
C GLY A 71 -3.30 -9.05 -17.49
N THR A 72 -4.59 -9.33 -17.58
CA THR A 72 -5.55 -8.56 -18.38
C THR A 72 -6.71 -8.00 -17.58
N LYS A 73 -7.14 -8.68 -16.52
CA LYS A 73 -8.25 -8.27 -15.68
C LYS A 73 -7.80 -8.11 -14.23
N CYS A 74 -8.06 -6.94 -13.67
CA CYS A 74 -7.84 -6.64 -12.26
C CYS A 74 -9.18 -6.51 -11.54
N SER A 75 -9.26 -6.97 -10.30
CA SER A 75 -10.40 -6.77 -9.40
C SER A 75 -9.93 -6.53 -7.97
N ARG A 76 -10.67 -5.76 -7.20
CA ARG A 76 -10.42 -5.62 -5.77
C ARG A 76 -10.66 -6.95 -5.06
N VAL A 77 -9.78 -7.27 -4.13
CA VAL A 77 -9.96 -8.37 -3.20
C VAL A 77 -10.76 -7.81 -2.02
N ASP A 78 -11.74 -8.58 -1.55
CA ASP A 78 -12.49 -8.20 -0.36
C ASP A 78 -11.53 -8.15 0.84
N ALA A 79 -11.75 -7.22 1.77
CA ALA A 79 -10.88 -7.07 2.94
C ALA A 79 -10.90 -8.33 3.82
N ASP A 80 -11.98 -9.13 3.74
CA ASP A 80 -12.13 -10.40 4.47
C ASP A 80 -11.40 -11.58 3.82
N ALA A 81 -10.85 -11.41 2.61
CA ALA A 81 -10.19 -12.48 1.85
C ALA A 81 -8.65 -12.51 2.03
N VAL A 82 -8.09 -11.72 2.96
CA VAL A 82 -6.64 -11.58 3.22
C VAL A 82 -6.30 -11.70 4.70
#